data_AF-A0A7Y2CMT9-F1
#
_entry.id   AF-A0A7Y2CMT9-F1
#
_cell.length_a   1.000
_cell.length_b   1.000
_cell.length_c   1.000
_cell.angle_alpha   90.00
_cell.angle_beta   90.00
_cell.angle_gamma   90.00
#
_symmetry.space_group_name_H-M   'P 1'
#
loop_
_entity.id
_entity.type
_entity.pdbx_description
1 polymer ?
#
loop_
_entity_poly.entity_id
_entity_poly.type
_entity_poly.pdbx_seq_one_letter_code
_entity_poly.pdbx_strand_id
1 'polypeptide(L)'
;HEDRRAARALGERLVRDLNEELSRYVKEKWRVESKLELEFETLYRRLYLPAVRHGTAGARKRYAGLVDREPEPELVFTGMEVVRRDWTELAKRVQRAMFARLFADQPVDEYLRDLVAAVRAGAHDDELVYRKGLRKGLEAYTAQTPPHVAAARKMSGKPGWVIEYVMTSDGPEPAAERKHALDHEHYVQKQVRPVAEPVLVLLGLTFDRVVGDDRQQELFAI
;
A
#
# COMPACT_ATOMS: atom_id res chain seq x y z
N HIS A 1 -2.99 6.66 27.99
CA HIS A 1 -4.47 6.57 27.99
C HIS A 1 -5.10 7.95 28.24
N GLU A 2 -4.53 8.74 29.16
CA GLU A 2 -4.97 10.11 29.46
C GLU A 2 -4.89 11.08 28.26
N ASP A 3 -3.79 11.01 27.51
CA ASP A 3 -3.56 11.81 26.29
C ASP A 3 -4.65 11.59 25.20
N ARG A 4 -5.18 10.37 25.07
CA ARG A 4 -6.21 10.04 24.07
C ARG A 4 -7.56 10.66 24.38
N ARG A 5 -8.00 10.58 25.64
CA ARG A 5 -9.27 11.20 26.07
C ARG A 5 -9.17 12.72 25.94
N ALA A 6 -8.02 13.30 26.29
CA ALA A 6 -7.77 14.72 26.13
C ALA A 6 -7.83 15.16 24.65
N ALA A 7 -7.19 14.40 23.75
CA ALA A 7 -7.21 14.67 22.30
C ALA A 7 -8.62 14.56 21.70
N ARG A 8 -9.40 13.54 22.08
CA ARG A 8 -10.80 13.41 21.67
C ARG A 8 -11.66 14.57 22.17
N ALA A 9 -11.55 14.89 23.46
CA ALA A 9 -12.28 16.02 24.04
C ALA A 9 -11.89 17.37 23.40
N LEU A 10 -10.63 17.52 22.98
CA LEU A 10 -10.19 18.68 22.20
C LEU A 10 -10.84 18.71 20.82
N GLY A 11 -10.88 17.58 20.10
CA GLY A 11 -11.55 17.48 18.80
C GLY A 11 -13.03 17.85 18.87
N GLU A 12 -13.74 17.32 19.88
CA GLU A 12 -15.15 17.66 20.12
C GLU A 12 -15.36 19.13 20.49
N ARG A 13 -14.45 19.74 21.25
CA ARG A 13 -14.48 21.20 21.53
C ARG A 13 -14.29 22.00 20.25
N LEU A 14 -13.27 21.70 19.46
CA LEU A 14 -12.97 22.39 18.21
C LEU A 14 -14.13 22.34 17.22
N VAL A 15 -14.79 21.19 17.08
CA VAL A 15 -15.96 21.05 16.21
C VAL A 15 -17.10 21.96 16.65
N ARG A 16 -17.40 22.02 17.96
CA ARG A 16 -18.43 22.93 18.48
C ARG A 16 -18.08 24.38 18.18
N ASP A 17 -16.87 24.81 18.55
CA ASP A 17 -16.42 26.18 18.38
C ASP A 17 -16.44 26.61 16.90
N LEU A 18 -15.98 25.74 16.00
CA LEU A 18 -15.96 25.99 14.55
C LEU A 18 -17.37 26.04 13.96
N ASN A 19 -18.28 25.15 14.37
CA ASN A 19 -19.67 25.17 13.89
C ASN A 19 -20.41 26.43 14.36
N GLU A 20 -20.15 26.89 15.58
CA GLU A 20 -20.68 28.16 16.10
C GLU A 20 -20.15 29.37 15.31
N GLU A 21 -18.83 29.42 15.07
CA GLU A 21 -18.20 30.50 14.29
C GLU A 21 -18.70 30.52 12.84
N LEU A 22 -18.77 29.35 12.20
CA LEU A 22 -19.27 29.19 10.84
C LEU A 22 -20.74 29.62 10.73
N SER A 23 -21.56 29.24 11.72
CA SER A 23 -22.97 29.65 11.78
C SER A 23 -23.12 31.15 11.92
N ARG A 24 -22.32 31.79 12.78
CA ARG A 24 -22.29 33.24 12.96
C ARG A 24 -21.87 33.95 11.67
N TYR A 25 -20.78 33.51 11.05
CA TYR A 25 -20.25 34.08 9.80
C TYR A 25 -21.27 33.99 8.65
N VAL A 26 -21.91 32.83 8.46
CA VAL A 26 -22.94 32.65 7.42
C VAL A 26 -24.13 33.58 7.66
N LYS A 27 -24.59 33.69 8.91
CA LYS A 27 -25.70 34.56 9.28
C LYS A 27 -25.38 36.04 9.09
N GLU A 28 -24.18 36.49 9.45
CA GLU A 28 -23.78 37.90 9.31
C GLU A 28 -23.56 38.30 7.86
N LYS A 29 -22.85 37.47 7.09
CA LYS A 29 -22.46 37.77 5.71
C LYS A 29 -23.59 37.58 4.71
N TRP A 30 -24.40 36.54 4.88
CA TRP A 30 -25.40 36.12 3.89
C TRP A 30 -26.83 36.20 4.40
N ARG A 31 -27.03 36.51 5.70
CA ARG A 31 -28.37 36.64 6.32
C ARG A 31 -29.22 35.37 6.24
N VAL A 32 -28.58 34.20 6.20
CA VAL A 32 -29.23 32.89 6.21
C VAL A 32 -28.79 32.04 7.40
N GLU A 33 -29.59 31.04 7.74
CA GLU A 33 -29.22 30.02 8.72
C GLU A 33 -28.18 29.06 8.11
N SER A 34 -27.09 28.78 8.83
CA SER A 34 -26.12 27.78 8.38
C SER A 34 -26.71 26.37 8.47
N LYS A 35 -26.48 25.56 7.44
CA LYS A 35 -26.70 24.11 7.45
C LYS A 35 -25.38 23.33 7.30
N LEU A 36 -24.26 24.03 7.45
CA LEU A 36 -22.93 23.43 7.42
C LEU A 36 -22.63 22.86 8.81
N GLU A 37 -22.18 21.61 8.82
CA GLU A 37 -21.81 20.89 10.03
C GLU A 37 -20.46 20.21 9.80
N LEU A 38 -19.47 20.60 10.59
CA LEU A 38 -18.22 19.88 10.72
C LEU A 38 -18.41 18.77 11.76
N GLU A 39 -17.78 17.63 11.50
CA GLU A 39 -17.81 16.46 12.39
C GLU A 39 -16.40 16.04 12.77
N PHE A 40 -16.25 15.56 14.00
CA PHE A 40 -15.03 14.90 14.44
C PHE A 40 -15.10 13.41 14.08
N GLU A 41 -14.58 13.06 12.92
CA GLU A 41 -14.73 11.70 12.39
C GLU A 41 -13.77 10.69 13.03
N THR A 42 -12.46 10.99 13.04
CA THR A 42 -11.43 9.98 13.39
C THR A 42 -10.26 10.58 14.17
N LEU A 43 -9.86 9.91 15.26
CA LEU A 43 -8.63 10.18 15.99
C LEU A 43 -7.52 9.22 15.53
N TYR A 44 -6.50 9.77 14.88
CA TYR A 44 -5.29 9.02 14.52
C TYR A 44 -4.24 9.17 15.62
N ARG A 45 -3.83 8.05 16.23
CA ARG A 45 -2.69 7.99 17.17
C ARG A 45 -1.36 8.22 16.46
N ARG A 46 -1.25 7.68 15.25
CA ARG A 46 -0.12 7.89 14.33
C ARG A 46 -0.68 8.01 12.94
N LEU A 47 -0.07 8.88 12.14
CA LEU A 47 -0.50 9.13 10.76
C LEU A 47 0.74 9.29 9.89
N TYR A 48 0.79 8.53 8.81
CA TYR A 48 1.77 8.67 7.76
C TYR A 48 1.11 9.29 6.52
N LEU A 49 1.67 10.43 6.10
CA LEU A 49 1.30 11.12 4.86
C LEU A 49 2.53 11.13 3.93
N PRO A 50 2.49 10.42 2.79
CA PRO A 50 3.58 10.44 1.81
C PRO A 50 3.84 11.85 1.28
N ALA A 51 5.12 12.18 1.07
CA ALA A 51 5.52 13.43 0.45
C ALA A 51 5.05 13.50 -1.01
N VAL A 52 4.60 14.68 -1.45
CA VAL A 52 4.14 14.91 -2.82
C VAL A 52 5.35 15.10 -3.74
N ARG A 53 5.54 14.19 -4.69
CA ARG A 53 6.67 14.20 -5.64
C ARG A 53 6.46 15.14 -6.84
N HIS A 54 5.80 16.31 -6.63
CA HIS A 54 5.50 17.43 -7.54
C HIS A 54 3.98 17.69 -7.73
N GLY A 55 3.53 18.91 -7.41
CA GLY A 55 2.23 19.45 -7.83
C GLY A 55 1.28 19.86 -6.70
N THR A 56 0.63 21.02 -6.89
CA THR A 56 -0.36 21.66 -6.00
C THR A 56 -1.80 21.14 -6.19
N ALA A 57 -2.01 20.02 -6.87
CA ALA A 57 -3.35 19.58 -7.29
C ALA A 57 -3.78 18.24 -6.69
N GLY A 58 -4.94 18.24 -6.03
CA GLY A 58 -5.76 17.05 -5.76
C GLY A 58 -5.58 16.43 -4.38
N ALA A 59 -6.72 16.13 -3.72
CA ALA A 59 -6.77 15.53 -2.39
C ALA A 59 -5.86 14.29 -2.27
N ARG A 60 -5.06 14.31 -1.21
CA ARG A 60 -4.12 13.30 -0.72
C ARG A 60 -4.86 11.99 -0.39
N LYS A 61 -5.16 11.17 -1.40
CA LYS A 61 -5.85 9.87 -1.18
C LYS A 61 -4.90 8.72 -0.83
N ARG A 62 -3.68 9.01 -0.35
CA ARG A 62 -2.70 7.98 0.02
C ARG A 62 -2.21 8.24 1.44
N TYR A 63 -2.61 7.40 2.40
CA TYR A 63 -2.13 7.49 3.78
C TYR A 63 -2.29 6.16 4.52
N ALA A 64 -1.51 6.00 5.57
CA ALA A 64 -1.67 4.94 6.57
C ALA A 64 -1.81 5.57 7.94
N GLY A 65 -2.65 5.02 8.81
CA GLY A 65 -2.82 5.56 10.15
C GLY A 65 -3.19 4.49 11.16
N LEU A 66 -2.80 4.72 12.42
CA LEU A 66 -3.24 3.92 13.55
C LEU A 66 -4.39 4.67 14.22
N VAL A 67 -5.62 4.22 14.01
CA VAL A 67 -6.84 4.83 14.54
C VAL A 67 -7.06 4.37 15.96
N ASP A 68 -7.44 5.31 16.84
CA ASP A 68 -7.89 4.99 18.18
C ASP A 68 -9.33 4.44 18.14
N ARG A 69 -9.43 3.12 17.96
CA ARG A 69 -10.67 2.33 18.10
C ARG A 69 -10.58 1.42 19.32
N GLU A 70 -11.75 1.01 19.81
CA GLU A 70 -11.89 -0.01 20.85
C GLU A 70 -12.31 -1.35 20.22
N PRO A 71 -11.87 -2.50 20.77
CA PRO A 71 -11.06 -2.66 21.99
C PRO A 71 -9.57 -2.36 21.79
N GLU A 72 -9.08 -2.39 20.54
CA GLU A 72 -7.69 -2.15 20.19
C GLU A 72 -7.56 -1.18 19.00
N PRO A 73 -6.42 -0.47 18.89
CA PRO A 73 -6.16 0.42 17.78
C PRO A 73 -6.16 -0.30 16.44
N GLU A 74 -6.73 0.35 15.43
CA GLU A 74 -6.89 -0.23 14.10
C GLU A 74 -5.90 0.40 13.11
N LEU A 75 -5.18 -0.42 12.36
CA LEU A 75 -4.34 0.05 11.27
C LEU A 75 -5.19 0.22 10.00
N VAL A 76 -5.33 1.47 9.54
CA VAL A 76 -6.13 1.81 8.35
C VAL A 76 -5.25 2.31 7.21
N PHE A 77 -5.69 2.03 5.98
CA PHE A 77 -5.01 2.42 4.76
C PHE A 77 -5.99 3.02 3.76
N THR A 78 -5.61 4.15 3.18
CA THR A 78 -6.39 4.79 2.10
C THR A 78 -5.52 4.93 0.88
N GLY A 79 -5.98 4.40 -0.26
CA GLY A 79 -5.34 4.45 -1.58
C GLY A 79 -3.89 3.94 -1.66
N MET A 80 -3.46 3.13 -0.69
CA MET A 80 -2.16 2.44 -0.70
C MET A 80 -2.25 1.09 -1.42
N GLU A 81 -1.10 0.49 -1.72
CA GLU A 81 -0.95 -0.80 -2.41
C GLU A 81 -1.76 -1.92 -1.75
N VAL A 82 -1.83 -1.92 -0.42
CA VAL A 82 -2.55 -2.90 0.39
C VAL A 82 -4.06 -3.00 0.08
N VAL A 83 -4.68 -1.89 -0.33
CA VAL A 83 -6.11 -1.85 -0.69
C VAL A 83 -6.36 -2.08 -2.18
N ARG A 84 -5.30 -2.25 -2.98
CA ARG A 84 -5.41 -2.47 -4.42
C ARG A 84 -5.53 -3.96 -4.74
N ARG A 85 -6.43 -4.31 -5.66
CA ARG A 85 -6.67 -5.70 -6.08
C ARG A 85 -5.59 -6.27 -7.00
N ASP A 86 -4.82 -5.39 -7.66
CA ASP A 86 -3.79 -5.76 -8.62
C ASP A 86 -2.40 -5.99 -8.00
N TRP A 87 -2.30 -5.92 -6.67
CA TRP A 87 -1.10 -6.28 -5.91
C TRP A 87 -1.24 -7.67 -5.30
N THR A 88 -0.10 -8.35 -5.17
CA THR A 88 0.01 -9.69 -4.56
C THR A 88 -0.36 -9.69 -3.08
N GLU A 89 -0.78 -10.83 -2.53
CA GLU A 89 -0.99 -10.95 -1.09
C GLU A 89 0.30 -10.73 -0.31
N LEU A 90 1.44 -11.11 -0.88
CA LEU A 90 2.76 -10.82 -0.34
C LEU A 90 2.90 -9.32 -0.08
N ALA A 91 2.74 -8.47 -1.11
CA ALA A 91 2.90 -7.02 -0.95
C ALA A 91 1.95 -6.43 0.10
N LYS A 92 0.70 -6.90 0.13
CA LYS A 92 -0.29 -6.44 1.12
C LYS A 92 0.13 -6.83 2.54
N ARG A 93 0.63 -8.06 2.74
CA ARG A 93 1.16 -8.54 4.03
C ARG A 93 2.37 -7.73 4.45
N VAL A 94 3.34 -7.52 3.55
CA VAL A 94 4.53 -6.68 3.82
C VAL A 94 4.12 -5.27 4.24
N GLN A 95 3.27 -4.61 3.47
CA GLN A 95 2.87 -3.23 3.78
C GLN A 95 2.20 -3.14 5.16
N ARG A 96 1.28 -4.06 5.48
CA ARG A 96 0.65 -4.13 6.82
C ARG A 96 1.69 -4.32 7.92
N ALA A 97 2.59 -5.29 7.76
CA ALA A 97 3.60 -5.63 8.75
C ALA A 97 4.60 -4.49 8.99
N MET A 98 5.02 -3.80 7.93
CA MET A 98 5.94 -2.66 8.01
C MET A 98 5.30 -1.48 8.76
N PHE A 99 4.06 -1.11 8.43
CA PHE A 99 3.36 -0.01 9.11
C PHE A 99 2.96 -0.36 10.55
N ALA A 100 2.55 -1.61 10.80
CA ALA A 100 2.26 -2.07 12.17
C ALA A 100 3.48 -1.92 13.07
N ARG A 101 4.65 -2.36 12.58
CA ARG A 101 5.93 -2.23 13.31
C ARG A 101 6.36 -0.78 13.47
N LEU A 102 6.31 0.01 12.40
CA LEU A 102 6.60 1.45 12.45
C LEU A 102 5.74 2.18 13.49
N PHE A 103 4.44 1.88 13.55
CA PHE A 103 3.54 2.51 14.51
C PHE A 103 3.61 1.95 15.93
N ALA A 104 4.27 0.81 16.12
CA ALA A 104 4.55 0.21 17.41
C ALA A 104 6.00 0.43 17.88
N ASP A 105 6.79 1.26 17.18
CA ASP A 105 8.23 1.47 17.44
C ASP A 105 9.06 0.16 17.46
N GLN A 106 8.68 -0.80 16.62
CA GLN A 106 9.37 -2.09 16.49
C GLN A 106 10.39 -2.07 15.33
N PRO A 107 11.46 -2.89 15.41
CA PRO A 107 12.41 -3.05 14.32
C PRO A 107 11.72 -3.50 13.02
N VAL A 108 11.91 -2.74 11.94
CA VAL A 108 11.37 -3.07 10.60
C VAL A 108 12.42 -3.73 9.70
N ASP A 109 13.69 -3.49 9.98
CA ASP A 109 14.84 -3.89 9.19
C ASP A 109 15.13 -5.38 9.33
N GLU A 110 15.14 -5.91 10.55
CA GLU A 110 15.27 -7.36 10.81
C GLU A 110 14.13 -8.13 10.12
N TYR A 111 12.89 -7.68 10.33
CA TYR A 111 11.72 -8.26 9.68
C TYR A 111 11.84 -8.27 8.15
N LEU A 112 12.25 -7.15 7.55
CA LEU A 112 12.35 -7.04 6.10
C LEU A 112 13.45 -7.94 5.53
N ARG A 113 14.61 -8.02 6.22
CA ARG A 113 15.72 -8.88 5.82
C ARG A 113 15.31 -10.36 5.83
N ASP A 114 14.72 -10.82 6.92
CA ASP A 114 14.29 -12.21 7.07
C ASP A 114 13.20 -12.58 6.06
N LEU A 115 12.26 -11.66 5.85
CA LEU A 115 11.21 -11.81 4.85
C LEU A 115 11.79 -11.95 3.43
N VAL A 116 12.72 -11.08 3.04
CA VAL A 116 13.33 -11.12 1.70
C VAL A 116 14.09 -12.43 1.50
N ALA A 117 14.82 -12.90 2.51
CA ALA A 117 15.47 -14.21 2.48
C ALA A 117 14.44 -15.35 2.31
N ALA A 118 13.32 -15.31 3.03
CA ALA A 118 12.25 -16.29 2.93
C ALA A 118 11.56 -16.28 1.56
N VAL A 119 11.33 -15.10 0.97
CA VAL A 119 10.80 -14.95 -0.40
C VAL A 119 11.77 -15.55 -1.41
N ARG A 120 13.08 -15.23 -1.32
CA ARG A 120 14.12 -15.80 -2.19
C ARG A 120 14.26 -17.32 -2.03
N ALA A 121 13.89 -17.87 -0.88
CA ALA A 121 13.87 -19.31 -0.61
C ALA A 121 12.56 -20.01 -1.00
N GLY A 122 11.57 -19.28 -1.54
CA GLY A 122 10.28 -19.84 -1.98
C GLY A 122 9.27 -20.11 -0.85
N ALA A 123 9.50 -19.60 0.35
CA ALA A 123 8.61 -19.81 1.50
C ALA A 123 7.26 -19.07 1.40
N HIS A 124 7.09 -18.22 0.38
CA HIS A 124 5.91 -17.36 0.17
C HIS A 124 5.30 -17.51 -1.23
N ASP A 125 5.56 -18.63 -1.92
CA ASP A 125 5.12 -18.87 -3.30
C ASP A 125 3.59 -18.78 -3.48
N ASP A 126 2.83 -19.16 -2.46
CA ASP A 126 1.36 -19.11 -2.42
C ASP A 126 0.81 -17.67 -2.38
N GLU A 127 1.64 -16.70 -1.98
CA GLU A 127 1.26 -15.30 -1.87
C GLU A 127 1.57 -14.47 -3.14
N LEU A 128 2.16 -15.09 -4.17
CA LEU A 128 2.75 -14.40 -5.33
C LEU A 128 1.79 -14.20 -6.53
N VAL A 129 0.53 -14.62 -6.41
CA VAL A 129 -0.44 -14.54 -7.51
C VAL A 129 -0.91 -13.10 -7.73
N TYR A 130 -0.75 -12.61 -8.95
CA TYR A 130 -1.38 -11.38 -9.42
C TYR A 130 -2.79 -11.65 -9.93
N ARG A 131 -3.70 -10.69 -9.72
CA ARG A 131 -5.07 -10.75 -10.24
C ARG A 131 -5.39 -9.49 -11.03
N LYS A 132 -5.73 -9.64 -12.31
CA LYS A 132 -6.05 -8.48 -13.16
C LYS A 132 -7.13 -8.78 -14.20
N GLY A 133 -8.12 -7.90 -14.26
CA GLY A 133 -9.21 -7.99 -15.23
C GLY A 133 -8.79 -7.60 -16.64
N LEU A 134 -9.26 -8.34 -17.64
CA LEU A 134 -9.17 -7.97 -19.05
C LEU A 134 -10.19 -6.86 -19.34
N ARG A 135 -9.74 -5.76 -19.94
CA ARG A 135 -10.62 -4.62 -20.29
C ARG A 135 -11.23 -4.75 -21.68
N LYS A 136 -10.63 -5.57 -22.53
CA LYS A 136 -11.01 -5.82 -23.92
C LYS A 136 -10.73 -7.30 -24.24
N GLY A 137 -11.25 -7.79 -25.36
CA GLY A 137 -10.89 -9.11 -25.86
C GLY A 137 -9.39 -9.20 -26.20
N LEU A 138 -8.82 -10.41 -26.14
CA LEU A 138 -7.38 -10.64 -26.35
C LEU A 138 -6.86 -10.14 -27.70
N GLU A 139 -7.70 -10.21 -28.74
CA GLU A 139 -7.36 -9.79 -30.10
C GLU A 139 -7.19 -8.27 -30.25
N ALA A 140 -7.76 -7.50 -29.33
CA ALA A 140 -7.65 -6.04 -29.35
C ALA A 140 -6.30 -5.52 -28.79
N TYR A 141 -5.40 -6.40 -28.36
CA TYR A 141 -4.08 -6.05 -27.81
C TYR A 141 -2.97 -6.31 -28.86
N THR A 142 -2.52 -5.25 -29.56
CA THR A 142 -1.71 -5.38 -30.78
C THR A 142 -0.25 -4.93 -30.69
N ALA A 143 0.14 -4.08 -29.72
CA ALA A 143 1.50 -3.51 -29.68
C ALA A 143 2.31 -3.88 -28.44
N GLN A 144 1.87 -3.48 -27.24
CA GLN A 144 2.55 -3.78 -25.99
C GLN A 144 1.65 -4.70 -25.16
N THR A 145 1.98 -5.99 -25.14
CA THR A 145 1.15 -6.99 -24.45
C THR A 145 1.39 -6.89 -22.94
N PRO A 146 0.40 -6.46 -22.14
CA PRO A 146 0.56 -6.40 -20.70
C PRO A 146 0.74 -7.80 -20.09
N PRO A 147 1.36 -7.94 -18.89
CA PRO A 147 1.67 -9.26 -18.32
C PRO A 147 0.47 -10.21 -18.20
N HIS A 148 -0.66 -9.73 -17.64
CA HIS A 148 -1.90 -10.50 -17.58
C HIS A 148 -2.46 -10.96 -18.94
N VAL A 149 -2.24 -10.20 -20.02
CA VAL A 149 -2.67 -10.59 -21.37
C VAL A 149 -1.72 -11.65 -21.94
N ALA A 150 -0.41 -11.51 -21.70
CA ALA A 150 0.58 -12.50 -22.10
C ALA A 150 0.35 -13.84 -21.39
N ALA A 151 0.06 -13.81 -20.08
CA ALA A 151 -0.35 -15.00 -19.34
C ALA A 151 -1.64 -15.59 -19.91
N ALA A 152 -2.68 -14.78 -20.15
CA ALA A 152 -3.96 -15.27 -20.69
C ALA A 152 -3.80 -15.98 -22.06
N ARG A 153 -2.86 -15.54 -22.91
CA ARG A 153 -2.55 -16.20 -24.19
C ARG A 153 -1.88 -17.58 -24.04
N LYS A 154 -1.25 -17.85 -22.89
CA LYS A 154 -0.60 -19.13 -22.57
C LYS A 154 -1.57 -20.16 -21.97
N MET A 155 -2.83 -19.80 -21.69
CA MET A 155 -3.84 -20.71 -21.13
C MET A 155 -4.36 -21.68 -22.18
N SER A 156 -4.57 -22.94 -21.79
CA SER A 156 -5.13 -23.97 -22.69
C SER A 156 -6.62 -23.79 -22.96
N GLY A 157 -7.33 -23.08 -22.07
CA GLY A 157 -8.77 -22.81 -22.16
C GLY A 157 -9.10 -21.35 -22.46
N LYS A 158 -10.41 -21.05 -22.63
CA LYS A 158 -10.87 -19.67 -22.80
C LYS A 158 -10.63 -18.89 -21.50
N PRO A 159 -9.85 -17.81 -21.52
CA PRO A 159 -9.56 -17.04 -20.31
C PRO A 159 -10.83 -16.39 -19.76
N GLY A 160 -10.94 -16.40 -18.43
CA GLY A 160 -11.97 -15.66 -17.71
C GLY A 160 -11.77 -14.14 -17.80
N TRP A 161 -12.72 -13.39 -17.23
CA TRP A 161 -12.61 -11.92 -17.20
C TRP A 161 -11.48 -11.43 -16.27
N VAL A 162 -11.18 -12.19 -15.22
CA VAL A 162 -10.05 -11.96 -14.32
C VAL A 162 -8.98 -13.01 -14.58
N ILE A 163 -7.75 -12.56 -14.80
CA ILE A 163 -6.60 -13.42 -15.03
C ILE A 163 -5.78 -13.49 -13.76
N GLU A 164 -5.56 -14.72 -13.29
CA GLU A 164 -4.62 -15.06 -12.24
C GLU A 164 -3.31 -15.51 -12.86
N TYR A 165 -2.23 -14.81 -12.57
CA TYR A 165 -0.93 -15.08 -13.18
C TYR A 165 0.21 -14.84 -12.20
N VAL A 166 1.34 -15.45 -12.49
CA VAL A 166 2.60 -15.29 -11.76
C VAL A 166 3.70 -14.83 -12.70
N MET A 167 4.76 -14.26 -12.15
CA MET A 167 5.98 -13.92 -12.88
C MET A 167 6.99 -15.03 -12.69
N THR A 168 7.46 -15.57 -13.80
CA THR A 168 8.42 -16.68 -13.85
C THR A 168 9.70 -16.21 -14.54
N SER A 169 10.72 -17.08 -14.53
CA SER A 169 11.95 -16.86 -15.29
C SER A 169 11.72 -16.67 -16.79
N ASP A 170 10.60 -17.16 -17.34
CA ASP A 170 10.18 -16.96 -18.74
C ASP A 170 8.99 -15.98 -18.86
N GLY A 171 8.97 -14.99 -17.96
CA GLY A 171 7.95 -13.95 -17.93
C GLY A 171 6.61 -14.42 -17.34
N PRO A 172 5.50 -13.73 -17.67
CA PRO A 172 4.20 -13.98 -17.06
C PRO A 172 3.59 -15.32 -17.52
N GLU A 173 3.05 -16.08 -16.58
CA GLU A 173 2.37 -17.37 -16.82
C GLU A 173 1.07 -17.49 -16.02
N PRO A 174 0.05 -18.22 -16.53
CA PRO A 174 -1.15 -18.51 -15.76
C PRO A 174 -0.79 -19.23 -14.46
N ALA A 175 -1.37 -18.81 -13.33
CA ALA A 175 -1.04 -19.39 -12.04
C ALA A 175 -1.31 -20.91 -11.97
N ALA A 176 -2.38 -21.37 -12.64
CA ALA A 176 -2.78 -22.78 -12.68
C ALA A 176 -2.02 -23.63 -13.72
N GLU A 177 -1.37 -23.01 -14.71
CA GLU A 177 -0.70 -23.70 -15.83
C GLU A 177 0.78 -23.29 -15.92
N ARG A 178 1.41 -23.05 -14.76
CA ARG A 178 2.82 -22.66 -14.65
C ARG A 178 3.73 -23.76 -15.19
N LYS A 179 4.71 -23.37 -16.02
CA LYS A 179 5.73 -24.26 -16.60
C LYS A 179 7.14 -23.95 -16.09
N HIS A 180 7.40 -22.70 -15.75
CA HIS A 180 8.73 -22.23 -15.34
C HIS A 180 8.82 -21.91 -13.85
N ALA A 181 10.05 -21.84 -13.33
CA ALA A 181 10.31 -21.45 -11.95
C ALA A 181 9.89 -19.98 -11.71
N LEU A 182 9.45 -19.66 -10.49
CA LEU A 182 9.09 -18.29 -10.13
C LEU A 182 10.32 -17.38 -10.17
N ASP A 183 10.13 -16.16 -10.66
CA ASP A 183 11.14 -15.12 -10.57
C ASP A 183 11.00 -14.42 -9.21
N HIS A 184 11.57 -15.00 -8.15
CA HIS A 184 11.48 -14.44 -6.80
C HIS A 184 12.05 -13.02 -6.71
N GLU A 185 13.07 -12.70 -7.50
CA GLU A 185 13.68 -11.37 -7.49
C GLU A 185 12.76 -10.31 -8.10
N HIS A 186 11.96 -10.64 -9.11
CA HIS A 186 10.87 -9.78 -9.56
C HIS A 186 9.93 -9.42 -8.39
N TYR A 187 9.57 -10.37 -7.54
CA TYR A 187 8.69 -10.10 -6.39
C TYR A 187 9.38 -9.24 -5.32
N VAL A 188 10.67 -9.48 -5.03
CA VAL A 188 11.45 -8.61 -4.13
C VAL A 188 11.44 -7.17 -4.66
N GLN A 189 11.78 -6.96 -5.92
CA GLN A 189 11.96 -5.62 -6.49
C GLN A 189 10.65 -4.91 -6.83
N LYS A 190 9.62 -5.65 -7.28
CA LYS A 190 8.36 -5.06 -7.76
C LYS A 190 7.20 -5.19 -6.78
N GLN A 191 7.29 -6.02 -5.75
CA GLN A 191 6.23 -6.19 -4.75
C GLN A 191 6.67 -5.80 -3.34
N VAL A 192 7.83 -6.27 -2.86
CA VAL A 192 8.31 -5.99 -1.50
C VAL A 192 8.91 -4.59 -1.38
N ARG A 193 9.87 -4.25 -2.26
CA ARG A 193 10.59 -2.96 -2.24
C ARG A 193 9.65 -1.74 -2.27
N PRO A 194 8.68 -1.64 -3.20
CA PRO A 194 7.86 -0.43 -3.30
C PRO A 194 6.97 -0.17 -2.07
N VAL A 195 6.57 -1.22 -1.34
CA VAL A 195 5.75 -1.07 -0.14
C VAL A 195 6.57 -0.88 1.13
N ALA A 196 7.84 -1.30 1.12
CA ALA A 196 8.78 -1.13 2.23
C ALA A 196 9.48 0.24 2.20
N GLU A 197 9.88 0.72 1.01
CA GLU A 197 10.63 1.98 0.84
C GLU A 197 10.01 3.19 1.56
N PRO A 198 8.69 3.45 1.50
CA PRO A 198 8.09 4.57 2.21
C PRO A 198 8.34 4.54 3.72
N VAL A 199 8.36 3.35 4.33
CA VAL A 199 8.65 3.17 5.76
C VAL A 199 10.14 3.32 6.03
N LEU A 200 10.99 2.73 5.19
CA LEU A 200 12.45 2.81 5.35
C LEU A 200 12.96 4.26 5.26
N VAL A 201 12.42 5.06 4.33
CA VAL A 201 12.79 6.47 4.17
C VAL A 201 12.54 7.28 5.44
N LEU A 202 11.45 7.02 6.16
CA LEU A 202 11.16 7.71 7.43
C LEU A 202 12.19 7.40 8.52
N LEU A 203 12.81 6.21 8.44
CA LEU A 203 13.82 5.75 9.37
C LEU A 203 15.25 6.07 8.89
N GLY A 204 15.40 6.75 7.76
CA GLY A 204 16.72 7.03 7.16
C GLY A 204 17.43 5.78 6.63
N LEU A 205 16.67 4.72 6.33
CA LEU A 205 17.19 3.46 5.81
C LEU A 205 16.98 3.35 4.30
N THR A 206 17.82 2.55 3.65
CA THR A 206 17.70 2.20 2.23
C THR A 206 17.41 0.72 2.09
N PHE A 207 16.55 0.34 1.14
CA PHE A 207 16.18 -1.06 0.91
C PHE A 207 17.39 -1.97 0.73
N ASP A 208 18.28 -1.61 -0.19
CA ASP A 208 19.43 -2.45 -0.59
C ASP A 208 20.36 -2.73 0.61
N ARG A 209 20.61 -1.74 1.48
CA ARG A 209 21.37 -1.92 2.74
C ARG A 209 20.68 -2.83 3.75
N VAL A 210 19.36 -2.77 3.86
CA VAL A 210 18.61 -3.59 4.83
C VAL A 210 18.65 -5.06 4.45
N VAL A 211 18.48 -5.34 3.16
CA VAL A 211 18.46 -6.71 2.61
C VAL A 211 19.86 -7.27 2.30
N GLY A 212 20.90 -6.43 2.28
CA GLY A 212 22.29 -6.82 2.06
C GLY A 212 22.73 -6.89 0.60
N ASP A 213 21.98 -6.25 -0.31
CA ASP A 213 22.25 -6.24 -1.75
C ASP A 213 23.31 -5.17 -2.14
N ASP A 214 23.61 -4.22 -1.24
CA ASP A 214 24.67 -3.21 -1.41
C ASP A 214 26.07 -3.82 -1.62
N ARG A 215 26.38 -4.90 -0.90
CA ARG A 215 27.63 -5.66 -1.05
C ARG A 215 27.74 -6.39 -2.39
N GLN A 216 26.61 -6.77 -3.00
CA GLN A 216 26.62 -7.44 -4.30
C GLN A 216 26.92 -6.47 -5.44
N GLN A 217 26.50 -5.21 -5.35
CA GLN A 217 26.75 -4.21 -6.39
C GLN A 217 28.23 -3.80 -6.48
N GLU A 218 28.95 -3.77 -5.35
CA GLU A 218 30.40 -3.51 -5.33
C GLU A 218 31.23 -4.63 -5.98
N LEU A 219 30.76 -5.87 -5.92
CA LEU A 219 31.41 -7.05 -6.50
C LEU A 219 31.32 -7.13 -8.04
N PHE A 220 30.36 -6.45 -8.66
CA PHE A 220 30.24 -6.34 -10.13
C PHE A 220 30.85 -5.04 -10.70
N ALA A 221 31.42 -4.19 -9.84
CA ALA A 221 32.07 -2.94 -10.23
C ALA A 221 33.60 -3.05 -10.37
N ILE A 222 34.14 -4.28 -10.30
CA ILE A 222 35.55 -4.66 -10.52
C ILE A 222 35.62 -5.52 -11.78
#